data_AF-A0A944YBY6-F1
#
_entry.id   AF-A0A944YBY6-F1
#
_cell.length_a   1.000
_cell.length_b   1.000
_cell.length_c   1.000
_cell.angle_alpha   90.00
_cell.angle_beta   90.00
_cell.angle_gamma   90.00
#
_symmetry.space_group_name_H-M   'P 1'
#
loop_
_entity.id
_entity.type
_entity.pdbx_description
1 polymer ?
#
loop_
_entity_poly.entity_id
_entity_poly.type
_entity_poly.pdbx_seq_one_letter_code
_entity_poly.pdbx_strand_id
1 'polypeptide(L)'
;GPVLHVLDASKAVGVVRDLMNDKRRPAFLDKNNQDQQTLRESHALRGSKPLKTIEESRQNRTGIDWTIHSTLKPDFIGAKTLNNFPLEDLVPYIDWSPFFHAWEMRGRYPAILDDAIVGSKARELFEDAQKQLKDIILNRRFTARAVYGFFPAVSTGDDIVVYQDADRSKALTTFHTLRQQIHKPDGQFNHALADFIAPQESGVEDYIGMFAVTTGHGADEHASEFLKDHDDYSSIMAKALADRLAEAFAECLHKRVRNEWGYGKKEYLDNEALIREKYQGIRPAPGYPACPDHTEKQLLWDVLDVENQTGMKLTESCAMWPAASVSGLYFSHPQSKYFAVGKINKDQIKDYASRKSISVDDAEKWLSPWLNY
;
A
#
# COMPACT_ATOMS: atom_id res chain seq x y z
N GLY A 1 14.48 -22.94 -21.63
CA GLY A 1 15.35 -21.81 -22.03
C GLY A 1 16.02 -21.22 -20.79
N PRO A 2 16.98 -20.30 -20.94
CA PRO A 2 17.62 -19.64 -19.78
C PRO A 2 16.64 -18.72 -19.05
N VAL A 3 16.77 -18.62 -17.73
CA VAL A 3 16.00 -17.70 -16.85
C VAL A 3 17.00 -16.77 -16.16
N LEU A 4 16.79 -15.45 -16.28
CA LEU A 4 17.67 -14.44 -15.73
C LEU A 4 16.86 -13.36 -15.00
N HIS A 5 17.30 -13.02 -13.80
CA HIS A 5 16.79 -11.87 -13.06
C HIS A 5 17.72 -10.68 -13.28
N VAL A 6 17.15 -9.52 -13.66
CA VAL A 6 17.90 -8.29 -13.91
C VAL A 6 17.30 -7.18 -13.03
N LEU A 7 18.16 -6.49 -12.30
CA LEU A 7 17.75 -5.54 -11.25
C LEU A 7 17.14 -4.23 -11.80
N ASP A 8 17.64 -3.76 -12.93
CA ASP A 8 17.27 -2.46 -13.51
C ASP A 8 17.51 -2.45 -15.03
N ALA A 9 17.00 -1.43 -15.71
CA ALA A 9 17.08 -1.30 -17.17
C ALA A 9 18.53 -1.13 -17.65
N SER A 10 19.39 -0.45 -16.88
CA SER A 10 20.79 -0.22 -17.23
C SER A 10 21.57 -1.55 -17.37
N LYS A 11 21.32 -2.50 -16.47
CA LYS A 11 21.96 -3.83 -16.48
C LYS A 11 21.39 -4.76 -17.54
N ALA A 12 20.14 -4.53 -17.97
CA ALA A 12 19.48 -5.36 -18.98
C ALA A 12 20.23 -5.33 -20.32
N VAL A 13 20.78 -4.16 -20.70
CA VAL A 13 21.57 -4.01 -21.94
C VAL A 13 22.77 -4.94 -21.94
N GLY A 14 23.52 -5.00 -20.84
CA GLY A 14 24.67 -5.89 -20.69
C GLY A 14 24.29 -7.36 -20.79
N VAL A 15 23.21 -7.74 -20.11
CA VAL A 15 22.67 -9.12 -20.10
C VAL A 15 22.25 -9.54 -21.51
N VAL A 16 21.44 -8.73 -22.20
CA VAL A 16 20.98 -9.03 -23.56
C VAL A 16 22.16 -9.13 -24.53
N ARG A 17 23.12 -8.19 -24.44
CA ARG A 17 24.33 -8.19 -25.29
C ARG A 17 25.17 -9.45 -25.09
N ASP A 18 25.23 -9.98 -23.88
CA ASP A 18 26.00 -11.19 -23.59
C ASP A 18 25.23 -12.46 -24.01
N LEU A 19 23.90 -12.45 -23.91
CA LEU A 19 23.02 -13.53 -24.41
C LEU A 19 22.98 -13.65 -25.94
N MET A 20 23.04 -12.52 -26.65
CA MET A 20 22.97 -12.47 -28.12
C MET A 20 24.33 -12.74 -28.79
N ASN A 21 25.41 -12.89 -28.01
CA ASN A 21 26.74 -13.14 -28.54
C ASN A 21 27.10 -14.62 -28.42
N ASP A 22 27.18 -15.33 -29.55
CA ASP A 22 27.44 -16.77 -29.58
C ASP A 22 28.72 -17.22 -28.85
N LYS A 23 29.73 -16.35 -28.76
CA LYS A 23 30.99 -16.65 -28.06
C LYS A 23 30.90 -16.47 -26.55
N ARG A 24 30.14 -15.47 -26.07
CA ARG A 24 30.00 -15.17 -24.63
C ARG A 24 28.84 -15.90 -23.98
N ARG A 25 27.79 -16.21 -24.75
CA ARG A 25 26.55 -16.82 -24.28
C ARG A 25 26.78 -18.09 -23.47
N PRO A 26 27.61 -19.08 -23.90
CA PRO A 26 27.81 -20.30 -23.11
C PRO A 26 28.37 -20.01 -21.71
N ALA A 27 29.48 -19.27 -21.63
CA ALA A 27 30.13 -18.94 -20.36
C ALA A 27 29.24 -18.07 -19.45
N PHE A 28 28.46 -17.16 -20.03
CA PHE A 28 27.52 -16.32 -19.28
C PHE A 28 26.39 -17.14 -18.66
N LEU A 29 25.81 -18.10 -19.42
CA LEU A 29 24.77 -18.98 -18.92
C LEU A 29 25.30 -19.94 -17.84
N ASP A 30 26.50 -20.47 -18.01
CA ASP A 30 27.15 -21.33 -17.00
C ASP A 30 27.36 -20.56 -15.70
N LYS A 31 27.85 -19.32 -15.78
CA LYS A 31 27.99 -18.44 -14.61
C LYS A 31 26.65 -18.16 -13.94
N ASN A 32 25.61 -17.80 -14.71
CA ASN A 32 24.27 -17.57 -14.14
C ASN A 32 23.75 -18.82 -13.43
N ASN A 33 23.93 -20.01 -13.99
CA ASN A 33 23.50 -21.26 -13.36
C ASN A 33 24.27 -21.52 -12.04
N GLN A 34 25.58 -21.25 -12.01
CA GLN A 34 26.39 -21.35 -10.79
C GLN A 34 25.93 -20.36 -9.73
N ASP A 35 25.78 -19.08 -10.10
CA ASP A 35 25.32 -18.02 -9.19
C ASP A 35 23.93 -18.35 -8.61
N GLN A 36 22.99 -18.83 -9.45
CA GLN A 36 21.67 -19.26 -9.02
C GLN A 36 21.71 -20.50 -8.11
N GLN A 37 22.59 -21.46 -8.38
CA GLN A 37 22.78 -22.63 -7.53
C GLN A 37 23.34 -22.22 -6.16
N THR A 38 24.35 -21.33 -6.12
CA THR A 38 24.90 -20.80 -4.87
C THR A 38 23.85 -20.01 -4.08
N LEU A 39 23.03 -19.19 -4.74
CA LEU A 39 21.93 -18.48 -4.09
C LEU A 39 20.88 -19.43 -3.52
N ARG A 40 20.54 -20.50 -4.27
CA ARG A 40 19.60 -21.53 -3.82
C ARG A 40 20.13 -22.26 -2.57
N GLU A 41 21.39 -22.68 -2.59
CA GLU A 41 22.04 -23.33 -1.45
C GLU A 41 22.12 -22.39 -0.24
N SER A 42 22.54 -21.13 -0.45
CA SER A 42 22.59 -20.12 0.62
C SER A 42 21.21 -19.85 1.23
N HIS A 43 20.17 -19.77 0.39
CA HIS A 43 18.80 -19.59 0.86
C HIS A 43 18.28 -20.83 1.60
N ALA A 44 18.58 -22.04 1.13
CA ALA A 44 18.22 -23.28 1.84
C ALA A 44 18.94 -23.42 3.19
N LEU A 45 20.17 -22.91 3.30
CA LEU A 45 20.94 -22.86 4.55
C LEU A 45 20.45 -21.80 5.53
N ARG A 46 19.76 -20.75 5.06
CA ARG A 46 19.00 -19.83 5.91
C ARG A 46 17.77 -20.58 6.43
N GLY A 47 17.98 -21.46 7.40
CA GLY A 47 16.91 -22.18 8.09
C GLY A 47 15.84 -21.21 8.58
N SER A 48 14.59 -21.68 8.64
CA SER A 48 13.51 -20.90 9.22
C SER A 48 13.85 -20.55 10.66
N LYS A 49 13.79 -19.27 11.00
CA LYS A 49 13.89 -18.88 12.42
C LYS A 49 12.73 -19.55 13.15
N PRO A 50 12.94 -20.11 14.35
CA PRO A 50 11.84 -20.60 15.14
C PRO A 50 10.86 -19.45 15.34
N LEU A 51 9.60 -19.73 15.04
CA LEU A 51 8.47 -18.81 15.21
C LEU A 51 7.57 -19.39 16.30
N LYS A 52 6.91 -18.50 17.05
CA LYS A 52 5.84 -18.85 17.97
C LYS A 52 4.67 -19.49 17.22
N THR A 53 3.92 -20.34 17.90
CA THR A 53 2.58 -20.72 17.43
C THR A 53 1.67 -19.49 17.35
N ILE A 54 0.59 -19.59 16.59
CA ILE A 54 -0.41 -18.53 16.49
C ILE A 54 -1.03 -18.25 17.87
N GLU A 55 -1.26 -19.28 18.68
CA GLU A 55 -1.83 -19.15 20.02
C GLU A 55 -0.90 -18.41 20.99
N GLU A 56 0.38 -18.79 21.04
CA GLU A 56 1.40 -18.06 21.84
C GLU A 56 1.56 -16.61 21.37
N SER A 57 1.35 -16.35 20.08
CA SER A 57 1.40 -15.00 19.51
C SER A 57 0.19 -14.18 19.93
N ARG A 58 -1.02 -14.77 19.96
CA ARG A 58 -2.26 -14.14 20.44
C ARG A 58 -2.19 -13.80 21.93
N GLN A 59 -1.57 -14.66 22.73
CA GLN A 59 -1.31 -14.39 24.16
C GLN A 59 -0.37 -13.19 24.37
N ASN A 60 0.51 -12.91 23.40
CA ASN A 60 1.40 -11.74 23.40
C ASN A 60 0.92 -10.61 22.47
N ARG A 61 -0.41 -10.47 22.29
CA ARG A 61 -1.02 -9.38 21.50
C ARG A 61 -0.73 -8.00 22.10
N THR A 62 -0.96 -6.95 21.32
CA THR A 62 -0.82 -5.57 21.81
C THR A 62 -1.81 -5.32 22.94
N GLY A 63 -1.32 -5.04 24.14
CA GLY A 63 -2.14 -4.76 25.31
C GLY A 63 -2.63 -3.31 25.34
N ILE A 64 -3.85 -3.07 24.86
CA ILE A 64 -4.53 -1.77 24.96
C ILE A 64 -5.58 -1.85 26.06
N ASP A 65 -5.53 -0.92 27.00
CA ASP A 65 -6.57 -0.79 28.02
C ASP A 65 -7.76 0.00 27.46
N TRP A 66 -8.73 -0.73 26.96
CA TRP A 66 -9.96 -0.19 26.39
C TRP A 66 -10.91 0.41 27.43
N THR A 67 -10.70 0.18 28.74
CA THR A 67 -11.57 0.74 29.78
C THR A 67 -11.29 2.23 30.05
N ILE A 68 -10.07 2.66 29.76
CA ILE A 68 -9.63 4.05 29.90
C ILE A 68 -9.52 4.77 28.56
N HIS A 69 -9.49 4.04 27.44
CA HIS A 69 -9.38 4.63 26.12
C HIS A 69 -10.76 5.06 25.60
N SER A 70 -10.91 6.37 25.36
CA SER A 70 -12.09 6.91 24.66
C SER A 70 -11.81 6.95 23.16
N THR A 71 -12.64 6.27 22.39
CA THR A 71 -12.68 6.39 20.93
C THR A 71 -13.42 7.66 20.52
N LEU A 72 -13.13 8.16 19.31
CA LEU A 72 -13.88 9.27 18.72
C LEU A 72 -14.84 8.75 17.67
N LYS A 73 -16.08 9.22 17.74
CA LYS A 73 -17.08 8.98 16.71
C LYS A 73 -16.80 9.90 15.51
N PRO A 74 -16.68 9.35 14.29
CA PRO A 74 -16.56 10.17 13.09
C PRO A 74 -17.82 11.01 12.84
N ASP A 75 -17.65 12.12 12.13
CA ASP A 75 -18.71 13.10 11.83
C ASP A 75 -19.84 12.49 10.95
N PHE A 76 -19.63 11.31 10.34
CA PHE A 76 -20.65 10.53 9.63
C PHE A 76 -20.33 9.03 9.62
N ILE A 77 -21.31 8.21 9.26
CA ILE A 77 -21.19 6.76 9.03
C ILE A 77 -21.69 6.43 7.62
N GLY A 78 -21.05 5.46 6.97
CA GLY A 78 -21.27 5.09 5.58
C GLY A 78 -20.23 5.68 4.63
N ALA A 79 -20.47 5.54 3.32
CA ALA A 79 -19.57 5.99 2.27
C ALA A 79 -19.93 7.38 1.74
N LYS A 80 -18.91 8.11 1.28
CA LYS A 80 -18.99 9.35 0.50
C LYS A 80 -18.10 9.23 -0.73
N THR A 81 -18.61 9.72 -1.84
CA THR A 81 -17.92 9.74 -3.13
C THR A 81 -17.49 11.15 -3.46
N LEU A 82 -16.23 11.31 -3.87
CA LEU A 82 -15.67 12.55 -4.41
C LEU A 82 -15.44 12.33 -5.91
N ASN A 83 -16.28 12.94 -6.73
CA ASN A 83 -16.17 12.88 -8.18
C ASN A 83 -15.56 14.17 -8.71
N ASN A 84 -14.62 14.04 -9.64
CA ASN A 84 -13.92 15.17 -10.28
C ASN A 84 -13.26 16.10 -9.25
N PHE A 85 -12.50 15.49 -8.31
CA PHE A 85 -11.77 16.26 -7.30
C PHE A 85 -10.73 17.18 -7.99
N PRO A 86 -10.59 18.46 -7.60
CA PRO A 86 -9.65 19.38 -8.24
C PRO A 86 -8.21 18.87 -8.14
N LEU A 87 -7.52 18.74 -9.27
CA LEU A 87 -6.14 18.24 -9.29
C LEU A 87 -5.17 19.24 -8.66
N GLU A 88 -5.46 20.54 -8.78
CA GLU A 88 -4.71 21.63 -8.17
C GLU A 88 -4.64 21.50 -6.63
N ASP A 89 -5.67 20.95 -6.00
CA ASP A 89 -5.72 20.75 -4.55
C ASP A 89 -4.82 19.60 -4.09
N LEU A 90 -4.41 18.72 -5.02
CA LEU A 90 -3.50 17.60 -4.75
C LEU A 90 -2.03 18.01 -4.83
N VAL A 91 -1.68 19.00 -5.64
CA VAL A 91 -0.29 19.42 -5.88
C VAL A 91 0.49 19.71 -4.58
N PRO A 92 -0.07 20.38 -3.55
CA PRO A 92 0.65 20.63 -2.30
C PRO A 92 1.00 19.38 -1.50
N TYR A 93 0.37 18.24 -1.78
CA TYR A 93 0.55 16.97 -1.06
C TYR A 93 1.49 15.99 -1.79
N ILE A 94 2.07 16.39 -2.93
CA ILE A 94 2.99 15.53 -3.67
C ILE A 94 4.30 15.35 -2.88
N ASP A 95 4.67 14.10 -2.60
CA ASP A 95 6.07 13.72 -2.34
C ASP A 95 6.79 13.50 -3.67
N TRP A 96 7.72 14.40 -3.99
CA TRP A 96 8.52 14.37 -5.20
C TRP A 96 9.71 13.40 -5.10
N SER A 97 10.07 12.90 -3.92
CA SER A 97 11.23 12.03 -3.79
C SER A 97 11.07 10.72 -4.59
N PRO A 98 9.91 10.01 -4.54
CA PRO A 98 9.73 8.83 -5.37
C PRO A 98 9.56 9.14 -6.86
N PHE A 99 9.17 10.36 -7.24
CA PHE A 99 9.22 10.79 -8.65
C PHE A 99 10.66 10.73 -9.18
N PHE A 100 11.64 11.32 -8.48
CA PHE A 100 13.04 11.22 -8.88
C PHE A 100 13.57 9.79 -8.85
N HIS A 101 13.15 8.98 -7.88
CA HIS A 101 13.52 7.56 -7.83
C HIS A 101 13.03 6.77 -9.04
N ALA A 102 11.84 7.08 -9.56
CA ALA A 102 11.31 6.45 -10.78
C ALA A 102 12.17 6.77 -12.02
N TRP A 103 12.86 7.91 -12.00
CA TRP A 103 13.84 8.31 -13.01
C TRP A 103 15.29 7.94 -12.66
N GLU A 104 15.47 6.94 -11.78
CA GLU A 104 16.76 6.44 -11.29
C GLU A 104 17.65 7.49 -10.60
N MET A 105 17.09 8.65 -10.21
CA MET A 105 17.80 9.69 -9.47
C MET A 105 17.58 9.51 -7.97
N ARG A 106 18.56 8.93 -7.27
CA ARG A 106 18.51 8.69 -5.82
C ARG A 106 18.73 9.97 -5.03
N GLY A 107 17.78 10.33 -4.17
CA GLY A 107 17.87 11.50 -3.30
C GLY A 107 16.50 11.94 -2.80
N ARG A 108 16.49 12.82 -1.79
CA ARG A 108 15.27 13.38 -1.22
C ARG A 108 15.01 14.76 -1.80
N TYR A 109 13.77 15.05 -2.19
CA TYR A 109 13.35 16.41 -2.53
C TYR A 109 13.19 17.27 -1.26
N PRO A 110 13.55 18.58 -1.26
CA PRO A 110 14.15 19.33 -2.37
C PRO A 110 15.68 19.20 -2.49
N ALA A 111 16.35 18.57 -1.52
CA ALA A 111 17.82 18.51 -1.45
C ALA A 111 18.50 17.94 -2.71
N ILE A 112 17.84 17.02 -3.43
CA ILE A 112 18.31 16.46 -4.70
C ILE A 112 18.54 17.52 -5.80
N LEU A 113 17.84 18.65 -5.74
CA LEU A 113 17.98 19.74 -6.73
C LEU A 113 19.34 20.46 -6.62
N ASP A 114 19.94 20.43 -5.43
CA ASP A 114 21.22 21.04 -5.09
C ASP A 114 22.37 20.02 -5.07
N ASP A 115 22.10 18.76 -5.43
CA ASP A 115 23.13 17.72 -5.48
C ASP A 115 24.24 18.07 -6.50
N ALA A 116 25.49 17.88 -6.10
CA ALA A 116 26.65 18.28 -6.89
C ALA A 116 26.82 17.48 -8.20
N ILE A 117 26.25 16.28 -8.28
CA ILE A 117 26.39 15.37 -9.43
C ILE A 117 25.11 15.39 -10.26
N VAL A 118 23.95 15.16 -9.63
CA VAL A 118 22.68 14.98 -10.35
C VAL A 118 21.78 16.22 -10.33
N GLY A 119 22.07 17.23 -9.51
CA GLY A 119 21.15 18.35 -9.24
C GLY A 119 20.77 19.15 -10.49
N SER A 120 21.70 19.34 -11.43
CA SER A 120 21.37 20.00 -12.70
C SER A 120 20.33 19.25 -13.52
N LYS A 121 20.43 17.91 -13.58
CA LYS A 121 19.48 17.06 -14.31
C LYS A 121 18.18 16.87 -13.55
N ALA A 122 18.24 16.83 -12.22
CA ALA A 122 17.06 16.82 -11.37
C ALA A 122 16.22 18.10 -11.55
N ARG A 123 16.87 19.27 -11.66
CA ARG A 123 16.16 20.54 -11.95
C ARG A 123 15.49 20.55 -13.32
N GLU A 124 16.19 20.12 -14.37
CA GLU A 124 15.63 20.01 -15.72
C GLU A 124 14.41 19.08 -15.75
N LEU A 125 14.56 17.87 -15.19
CA LEU A 125 13.46 16.90 -15.06
C LEU A 125 12.28 17.47 -14.28
N PHE A 126 12.54 18.15 -13.17
CA PHE A 126 11.51 18.76 -12.35
C PHE A 126 10.78 19.89 -13.08
N GLU A 127 11.50 20.75 -13.80
CA GLU A 127 10.90 21.81 -14.61
C GLU A 127 9.97 21.24 -15.69
N ASP A 128 10.36 20.17 -16.35
CA ASP A 128 9.51 19.49 -17.34
C ASP A 128 8.29 18.83 -16.69
N ALA A 129 8.46 18.19 -15.54
CA ALA A 129 7.36 17.65 -14.75
C ALA A 129 6.37 18.74 -14.35
N GLN A 130 6.85 19.93 -13.94
CA GLN A 130 5.99 21.07 -13.60
C GLN A 130 5.22 21.60 -14.82
N LYS A 131 5.87 21.67 -16.01
CA LYS A 131 5.20 22.07 -17.25
C LYS A 131 4.09 21.10 -17.64
N GLN A 132 4.37 19.79 -17.62
CA GLN A 132 3.37 18.78 -17.98
C GLN A 132 2.27 18.68 -16.92
N LEU A 133 2.59 18.78 -15.64
CA LEU A 133 1.60 18.84 -14.56
C LEU A 133 0.64 20.03 -14.73
N LYS A 134 1.19 21.19 -15.12
CA LYS A 134 0.37 22.37 -15.44
C LYS A 134 -0.58 22.11 -16.61
N ASP A 135 -0.12 21.45 -17.68
CA ASP A 135 -0.98 21.05 -18.80
C ASP A 135 -2.09 20.10 -18.34
N ILE A 136 -1.72 19.06 -17.57
CA ILE A 136 -2.64 18.06 -17.02
C ILE A 136 -3.78 18.73 -16.24
N ILE A 137 -3.45 19.71 -15.40
CA ILE A 137 -4.43 20.45 -14.59
C ILE A 137 -5.29 21.36 -15.47
N LEU A 138 -4.66 22.22 -16.28
CA LEU A 138 -5.37 23.22 -17.09
C LEU A 138 -6.33 22.59 -18.09
N ASN A 139 -5.89 21.51 -18.74
CA ASN A 139 -6.65 20.81 -19.77
C ASN A 139 -7.43 19.61 -19.22
N ARG A 140 -7.45 19.41 -17.88
CA ARG A 140 -8.16 18.32 -17.20
C ARG A 140 -7.89 16.96 -17.84
N ARG A 141 -6.62 16.69 -18.16
CA ARG A 141 -6.18 15.45 -18.82
C ARG A 141 -6.50 14.23 -17.98
N PHE A 142 -6.42 14.38 -16.66
CA PHE A 142 -6.70 13.33 -15.69
C PHE A 142 -7.98 13.66 -14.90
N THR A 143 -8.68 12.62 -14.44
CA THR A 143 -9.84 12.77 -13.56
C THR A 143 -9.55 12.13 -12.21
N ALA A 144 -9.55 12.95 -11.14
CA ALA A 144 -9.45 12.46 -9.77
C ALA A 144 -10.82 12.02 -9.23
N ARG A 145 -10.89 10.79 -8.71
CA ARG A 145 -12.07 10.23 -8.06
C ARG A 145 -11.69 9.51 -6.79
N ALA A 146 -12.58 9.54 -5.82
CA ALA A 146 -12.43 8.78 -4.58
C ALA A 146 -13.76 8.30 -4.06
N VAL A 147 -13.73 7.20 -3.32
CA VAL A 147 -14.78 6.82 -2.39
C VAL A 147 -14.12 6.48 -1.06
N TYR A 148 -14.72 6.94 0.03
CA TYR A 148 -14.23 6.68 1.38
C TYR A 148 -15.38 6.66 2.38
N GLY A 149 -15.17 6.06 3.53
CA GLY A 149 -16.22 5.98 4.53
C GLY A 149 -15.73 5.57 5.90
N PHE A 150 -16.63 5.69 6.86
CA PHE A 150 -16.45 5.25 8.24
C PHE A 150 -17.54 4.27 8.61
N PHE A 151 -17.16 3.21 9.30
CA PHE A 151 -18.07 2.13 9.64
C PHE A 151 -17.80 1.69 11.08
N PRO A 152 -18.85 1.44 11.89
CA PRO A 152 -18.67 0.85 13.20
C PRO A 152 -17.98 -0.50 13.06
N ALA A 153 -17.01 -0.76 13.93
CA ALA A 153 -16.22 -1.98 13.88
C ALA A 153 -15.89 -2.48 15.29
N VAL A 154 -15.59 -3.77 15.37
CA VAL A 154 -15.00 -4.42 16.54
C VAL A 154 -13.94 -5.40 16.08
N SER A 155 -12.96 -5.67 16.93
CA SER A 155 -12.08 -6.82 16.73
C SER A 155 -12.67 -8.10 17.33
N THR A 156 -12.45 -9.22 16.64
CA THR A 156 -12.75 -10.58 17.12
C THR A 156 -11.56 -11.48 16.83
N GLY A 157 -10.77 -11.78 17.86
CA GLY A 157 -9.49 -12.48 17.68
C GLY A 157 -8.50 -11.64 16.87
N ASP A 158 -8.16 -12.08 15.66
CA ASP A 158 -7.26 -11.37 14.74
C ASP A 158 -8.00 -10.67 13.60
N ASP A 159 -9.34 -10.64 13.63
CA ASP A 159 -10.18 -10.07 12.58
C ASP A 159 -10.86 -8.78 13.02
N ILE A 160 -11.35 -8.03 12.04
CA ILE A 160 -12.12 -6.80 12.24
C ILE A 160 -13.48 -6.97 11.58
N VAL A 161 -14.53 -7.08 12.39
CA VAL A 161 -15.92 -7.15 11.91
C VAL A 161 -16.43 -5.73 11.71
N VAL A 162 -16.98 -5.47 10.52
CA VAL A 162 -17.47 -4.16 10.11
C VAL A 162 -18.99 -4.20 10.00
N TYR A 163 -19.67 -3.22 10.58
CA TYR A 163 -21.13 -3.15 10.63
C TYR A 163 -21.68 -2.00 9.78
N GLN A 164 -22.95 -2.14 9.40
CA GLN A 164 -23.65 -1.14 8.60
C GLN A 164 -23.93 0.15 9.41
N ASP A 165 -24.20 0.00 10.69
CA ASP A 165 -24.68 1.04 11.59
C ASP A 165 -24.24 0.79 13.04
N ALA A 166 -24.47 1.79 13.90
CA ALA A 166 -23.94 1.81 15.26
C ALA A 166 -24.59 0.78 16.19
N ASP A 167 -25.80 0.29 15.86
CA ASP A 167 -26.46 -0.75 16.64
C ASP A 167 -25.83 -2.14 16.43
N ARG A 168 -24.94 -2.27 15.43
CA ARG A 168 -24.20 -3.50 15.09
C ARG A 168 -25.13 -4.67 14.78
N SER A 169 -26.34 -4.41 14.30
CA SER A 169 -27.34 -5.44 13.97
C SER A 169 -27.00 -6.24 12.72
N LYS A 170 -26.28 -5.62 11.77
CA LYS A 170 -25.90 -6.24 10.50
C LYS A 170 -24.42 -6.03 10.18
N ALA A 171 -23.68 -7.13 10.13
CA ALA A 171 -22.31 -7.14 9.61
C ALA A 171 -22.32 -6.94 8.08
N LEU A 172 -21.44 -6.06 7.59
CA LEU A 172 -21.18 -5.84 6.17
C LEU A 172 -20.08 -6.75 5.65
N THR A 173 -18.99 -6.87 6.40
CA THR A 173 -17.83 -7.70 6.06
C THR A 173 -16.97 -7.96 7.29
N THR A 174 -15.97 -8.83 7.13
CA THR A 174 -14.91 -9.06 8.12
C THR A 174 -13.57 -8.94 7.42
N PHE A 175 -12.75 -7.97 7.81
CA PHE A 175 -11.36 -7.90 7.34
C PHE A 175 -10.51 -8.88 8.15
N HIS A 176 -9.74 -9.70 7.44
CA HIS A 176 -8.95 -10.75 8.05
C HIS A 176 -7.49 -10.32 8.15
N THR A 177 -7.02 -10.10 9.38
CA THR A 177 -5.64 -9.66 9.61
C THR A 177 -4.75 -10.83 9.98
N LEU A 178 -3.44 -10.61 9.82
CA LEU A 178 -2.40 -11.57 10.19
C LEU A 178 -1.61 -11.03 11.38
N ARG A 179 -1.13 -11.94 12.21
CA ARG A 179 -0.35 -11.68 13.42
C ARG A 179 1.11 -12.06 13.22
N GLN A 180 2.00 -11.20 13.70
CA GLN A 180 3.43 -11.51 13.79
C GLN A 180 3.64 -12.79 14.61
N GLN A 181 4.39 -13.78 14.09
CA GLN A 181 4.76 -15.00 14.84
C GLN A 181 6.24 -15.02 15.29
N ILE A 182 7.01 -13.96 15.02
CA ILE A 182 8.39 -13.87 15.48
C ILE A 182 8.47 -13.81 17.01
N HIS A 183 9.54 -14.37 17.59
CA HIS A 183 9.83 -14.11 19.01
C HIS A 183 10.13 -12.63 19.22
N LYS A 184 9.53 -12.06 20.26
CA LYS A 184 9.66 -10.67 20.65
C LYS A 184 10.46 -10.57 21.95
N PRO A 185 11.36 -9.59 22.09
CA PRO A 185 11.93 -9.25 23.40
C PRO A 185 10.83 -8.86 24.39
N ASP A 186 11.14 -8.96 25.69
CA ASP A 186 10.21 -8.55 26.75
C ASP A 186 9.74 -7.10 26.55
N GLY A 187 8.46 -6.86 26.77
CA GLY A 187 7.82 -5.57 26.54
C GLY A 187 7.49 -5.26 25.07
N GLN A 188 7.77 -6.17 24.12
CA GLN A 188 7.30 -6.08 22.75
C GLN A 188 6.21 -7.11 22.44
N PHE A 189 5.26 -6.68 21.60
CA PHE A 189 4.07 -7.46 21.27
C PHE A 189 4.15 -8.08 19.88
N ASN A 190 3.42 -9.18 19.72
CA ASN A 190 3.16 -9.83 18.44
C ASN A 190 1.95 -9.14 17.81
N HIS A 191 2.20 -8.09 17.03
CA HIS A 191 1.14 -7.22 16.50
C HIS A 191 0.27 -7.92 15.45
N ALA A 192 -1.03 -7.63 15.50
CA ALA A 192 -1.99 -7.76 14.40
C ALA A 192 -2.71 -6.43 14.22
N LEU A 193 -3.18 -6.09 13.02
CA LEU A 193 -3.87 -4.80 12.80
C LEU A 193 -5.18 -4.73 13.61
N ALA A 194 -5.86 -5.87 13.80
CA ALA A 194 -7.06 -5.97 14.61
C ALA A 194 -6.84 -5.55 16.08
N ASP A 195 -5.60 -5.59 16.59
CA ASP A 195 -5.31 -5.16 17.96
C ASP A 195 -5.65 -3.67 18.19
N PHE A 196 -5.70 -2.86 17.12
CA PHE A 196 -5.94 -1.41 17.18
C PHE A 196 -7.41 -1.02 16.98
N ILE A 197 -8.33 -1.99 17.06
CA ILE A 197 -9.78 -1.79 17.08
C ILE A 197 -10.34 -2.41 18.36
N ALA A 198 -11.28 -1.72 19.01
CA ALA A 198 -11.85 -2.18 20.27
C ALA A 198 -12.44 -3.59 20.12
N PRO A 199 -12.11 -4.53 21.02
CA PRO A 199 -12.60 -5.89 20.92
C PRO A 199 -14.07 -5.96 21.29
N GLN A 200 -14.81 -6.89 20.67
CA GLN A 200 -16.26 -7.02 20.84
C GLN A 200 -16.66 -7.13 22.32
N GLU A 201 -15.89 -7.89 23.10
CA GLU A 201 -16.12 -8.10 24.54
C GLU A 201 -15.92 -6.85 25.41
N SER A 202 -15.22 -5.82 24.92
CA SER A 202 -15.02 -4.58 25.68
C SER A 202 -16.28 -3.74 25.81
N GLY A 203 -17.25 -3.92 24.90
CA GLY A 203 -18.44 -3.06 24.81
C GLY A 203 -18.16 -1.63 24.33
N VAL A 204 -16.89 -1.29 24.02
CA VAL A 204 -16.51 0.03 23.52
C VAL A 204 -16.96 0.19 22.06
N GLU A 205 -17.55 1.35 21.75
CA GLU A 205 -17.83 1.73 20.37
C GLU A 205 -16.51 2.08 19.68
N ASP A 206 -16.25 1.51 18.52
CA ASP A 206 -15.08 1.86 17.71
C ASP A 206 -15.43 1.79 16.23
N TYR A 207 -14.54 2.30 15.39
CA TYR A 207 -14.79 2.54 13.99
C TYR A 207 -13.56 2.18 13.17
N ILE A 208 -13.81 1.76 11.93
CA ILE A 208 -12.78 1.63 10.91
C ILE A 208 -13.13 2.54 9.74
N GLY A 209 -12.12 3.15 9.13
CA GLY A 209 -12.29 3.84 7.86
C GLY A 209 -11.74 3.02 6.72
N MET A 210 -12.17 3.33 5.51
CA MET A 210 -11.68 2.70 4.29
C MET A 210 -11.77 3.68 3.12
N PHE A 211 -10.90 3.52 2.14
CA PHE A 211 -10.86 4.39 0.97
C PHE A 211 -10.35 3.68 -0.28
N ALA A 212 -10.74 4.23 -1.43
CA ALA A 212 -10.12 4.02 -2.72
C ALA A 212 -10.04 5.37 -3.45
N VAL A 213 -8.87 5.73 -3.96
CA VAL A 213 -8.61 6.95 -4.73
C VAL A 213 -7.96 6.58 -6.06
N THR A 214 -8.24 7.37 -7.10
CA THR A 214 -7.52 7.31 -8.36
C THR A 214 -7.41 8.68 -8.99
N THR A 215 -6.31 8.91 -9.69
CA THR A 215 -6.12 10.03 -10.61
C THR A 215 -5.75 9.52 -12.01
N GLY A 216 -5.87 8.21 -12.24
CA GLY A 216 -5.38 7.58 -13.47
C GLY A 216 -6.38 7.55 -14.63
N HIS A 217 -7.65 7.93 -14.43
CA HIS A 217 -8.61 8.02 -15.53
C HIS A 217 -8.18 9.13 -16.50
N GLY A 218 -7.88 8.79 -17.75
CA GLY A 218 -7.29 9.69 -18.75
C GLY A 218 -5.76 9.63 -18.84
N ALA A 219 -5.08 8.97 -17.90
CA ALA A 219 -3.62 8.93 -17.85
C ALA A 219 -3.02 8.03 -18.94
N ASP A 220 -3.61 6.85 -19.16
CA ASP A 220 -3.14 5.94 -20.21
C ASP A 220 -3.43 6.50 -21.61
N GLU A 221 -4.57 7.16 -21.78
CA GLU A 221 -4.93 7.86 -23.02
C GLU A 221 -3.94 8.98 -23.33
N HIS A 222 -3.68 9.86 -22.36
CA HIS A 222 -2.74 10.96 -22.52
C HIS A 222 -1.30 10.46 -22.75
N ALA A 223 -0.86 9.45 -22.01
CA ALA A 223 0.45 8.84 -22.22
C ALA A 223 0.58 8.19 -23.61
N SER A 224 -0.52 7.67 -24.16
CA SER A 224 -0.55 7.07 -25.50
C SER A 224 -0.53 8.11 -26.63
N GLU A 225 -0.92 9.36 -26.37
CA GLU A 225 -0.75 10.47 -27.32
C GLU A 225 0.74 10.68 -27.61
N PHE A 226 1.58 10.77 -26.57
CA PHE A 226 3.03 10.93 -26.73
C PHE A 226 3.70 9.74 -27.43
N LEU A 227 3.25 8.50 -27.17
CA LEU A 227 3.78 7.31 -27.84
C LEU A 227 3.52 7.30 -29.35
N LYS A 228 2.39 7.86 -29.80
CA LYS A 228 2.10 7.98 -31.25
C LYS A 228 3.09 8.91 -31.95
N ASP A 229 3.62 9.89 -31.23
CA ASP A 229 4.62 10.84 -31.70
C ASP A 229 6.07 10.40 -31.38
N HIS A 230 6.25 9.14 -30.95
CA HIS A 230 7.54 8.56 -30.53
C HIS A 230 8.24 9.31 -29.37
N ASP A 231 7.45 9.94 -28.50
CA ASP A 231 7.93 10.62 -27.29
C ASP A 231 7.73 9.74 -26.05
N ASP A 232 8.65 8.78 -25.86
CA ASP A 232 8.66 7.89 -24.70
C ASP A 232 8.86 8.67 -23.39
N TYR A 233 9.60 9.78 -23.42
CA TYR A 233 9.91 10.59 -22.24
C TYR A 233 8.66 11.21 -21.65
N SER A 234 7.87 11.92 -22.47
CA SER A 234 6.63 12.55 -22.03
C SER A 234 5.56 11.53 -21.66
N SER A 235 5.57 10.35 -22.28
CA SER A 235 4.69 9.24 -21.92
C SER A 235 4.99 8.70 -20.50
N ILE A 236 6.27 8.45 -20.20
CA ILE A 236 6.71 8.03 -18.86
C ILE A 236 6.44 9.13 -17.84
N MET A 237 6.70 10.39 -18.19
CA MET A 237 6.43 11.55 -17.33
C MET A 237 4.94 11.63 -16.95
N ALA A 238 4.03 11.48 -17.92
CA ALA A 238 2.60 11.54 -17.68
C ALA A 238 2.15 10.45 -16.69
N LYS A 239 2.64 9.22 -16.86
CA LYS A 239 2.35 8.10 -15.94
C LYS A 239 2.95 8.31 -14.56
N ALA A 240 4.18 8.80 -14.47
CA ALA A 240 4.81 9.12 -13.20
C ALA A 240 4.06 10.24 -12.45
N LEU A 241 3.59 11.27 -13.14
CA LEU A 241 2.77 12.33 -12.57
C LEU A 241 1.40 11.83 -12.11
N ALA A 242 0.76 10.94 -12.88
CA ALA A 242 -0.49 10.31 -12.47
C ALA A 242 -0.33 9.56 -11.14
N ASP A 243 0.74 8.76 -11.01
CA ASP A 243 1.07 8.04 -9.78
C ASP A 243 1.34 8.98 -8.60
N ARG A 244 2.12 10.06 -8.82
CA ARG A 244 2.34 11.09 -7.79
C ARG A 244 1.05 11.75 -7.32
N LEU A 245 0.13 12.04 -8.25
CA LEU A 245 -1.17 12.62 -7.93
C LEU A 245 -2.07 11.63 -7.16
N ALA A 246 -2.01 10.33 -7.45
CA ALA A 246 -2.77 9.32 -6.73
C ALA A 246 -2.32 9.21 -5.26
N GLU A 247 -1.00 9.19 -5.03
CA GLU A 247 -0.42 9.20 -3.67
C GLU A 247 -0.72 10.50 -2.93
N ALA A 248 -0.61 11.64 -3.62
CA ALA A 248 -1.01 12.94 -3.06
C ALA A 248 -2.50 12.96 -2.69
N PHE A 249 -3.36 12.30 -3.47
CA PHE A 249 -4.77 12.16 -3.14
C PHE A 249 -4.98 11.28 -1.90
N ALA A 250 -4.24 10.18 -1.76
CA ALA A 250 -4.30 9.37 -0.55
C ALA A 250 -3.92 10.18 0.71
N GLU A 251 -2.87 11.01 0.64
CA GLU A 251 -2.44 11.88 1.76
C GLU A 251 -3.46 13.00 2.04
N CYS A 252 -3.89 13.72 1.00
CA CYS A 252 -4.91 14.77 1.10
C CYS A 252 -6.22 14.24 1.70
N LEU A 253 -6.69 13.09 1.20
CA LEU A 253 -7.89 12.45 1.71
C LEU A 253 -7.70 11.94 3.13
N HIS A 254 -6.54 11.38 3.47
CA HIS A 254 -6.26 10.96 4.84
C HIS A 254 -6.32 12.15 5.80
N LYS A 255 -5.72 13.29 5.47
CA LYS A 255 -5.84 14.52 6.29
C LYS A 255 -7.29 14.95 6.48
N ARG A 256 -8.09 14.91 5.41
CA ARG A 256 -9.54 15.18 5.50
C ARG A 256 -10.24 14.18 6.42
N VAL A 257 -9.92 12.90 6.30
CA VAL A 257 -10.46 11.82 7.14
C VAL A 257 -10.10 12.02 8.61
N ARG A 258 -8.86 12.36 8.95
CA ARG A 258 -8.46 12.66 10.34
C ARG A 258 -9.31 13.81 10.91
N ASN A 259 -9.55 14.85 10.10
CA ASN A 259 -10.41 15.97 10.49
C ASN A 259 -11.87 15.54 10.70
N GLU A 260 -12.46 14.83 9.74
CA GLU A 260 -13.85 14.34 9.80
C GLU A 260 -14.04 13.27 10.89
N TRP A 261 -12.98 12.58 11.30
CA TRP A 261 -12.99 11.65 12.43
C TRP A 261 -12.70 12.35 13.79
N GLY A 262 -12.39 13.63 13.77
CA GLY A 262 -12.24 14.45 14.97
C GLY A 262 -10.82 14.51 15.55
N TYR A 263 -10.00 13.46 15.43
CA TYR A 263 -8.64 13.46 16.01
C TYR A 263 -7.65 14.35 15.26
N GLY A 264 -7.95 14.72 14.01
CA GLY A 264 -7.16 15.67 13.21
C GLY A 264 -7.54 17.13 13.37
N LYS A 265 -8.65 17.48 14.04
CA LYS A 265 -9.20 18.87 14.04
C LYS A 265 -8.24 19.94 14.61
N LYS A 266 -7.23 19.54 15.39
CA LYS A 266 -6.21 20.42 15.98
C LYS A 266 -4.83 20.24 15.35
N GLU A 267 -4.75 19.53 14.24
CA GLU A 267 -3.51 19.23 13.53
C GLU A 267 -3.03 20.44 12.72
N TYR A 268 -1.77 20.85 12.93
CA TYR A 268 -1.09 21.86 12.13
C TYR A 268 0.22 21.26 11.61
N LEU A 269 0.12 20.49 10.53
CA LEU A 269 1.26 19.84 9.88
C LEU A 269 1.52 20.45 8.50
N ASP A 270 2.80 20.69 8.20
CA ASP A 270 3.27 20.96 6.85
C ASP A 270 3.42 19.65 6.05
N ASN A 271 3.66 19.76 4.74
CA ASN A 271 3.78 18.59 3.88
C ASN A 271 4.94 17.66 4.30
N GLU A 272 6.05 18.23 4.78
CA GLU A 272 7.19 17.44 5.28
C GLU A 272 6.83 16.61 6.52
N ALA A 273 6.01 17.15 7.42
CA ALA A 273 5.51 16.43 8.58
C ALA A 273 4.47 15.37 8.18
N LEU A 274 3.65 15.62 7.15
CA LEU A 274 2.75 14.60 6.57
C LEU A 274 3.53 13.43 5.97
N ILE A 275 4.55 13.70 5.14
CA ILE A 275 5.44 12.67 4.56
C ILE A 275 6.15 11.86 5.65
N ARG A 276 6.47 12.49 6.79
CA ARG A 276 7.07 11.82 7.95
C ARG A 276 6.05 11.16 8.87
N GLU A 277 4.79 11.11 8.47
CA GLU A 277 3.67 10.49 9.19
C GLU A 277 3.52 11.03 10.64
N LYS A 278 3.77 12.32 10.86
CA LYS A 278 3.72 12.95 12.20
C LYS A 278 2.29 13.24 12.70
N TYR A 279 1.32 12.41 12.30
CA TYR A 279 -0.08 12.49 12.72
C TYR A 279 -0.46 11.24 13.51
N GLN A 280 -1.58 11.32 14.23
CA GLN A 280 -2.21 10.15 14.85
C GLN A 280 -2.87 9.27 13.79
N GLY A 281 -2.81 7.96 13.99
CA GLY A 281 -3.48 6.98 13.12
C GLY A 281 -2.65 6.55 11.92
N ILE A 282 -3.10 5.49 11.25
CA ILE A 282 -2.42 4.90 10.08
C ILE A 282 -3.42 4.59 8.97
N ARG A 283 -2.90 4.40 7.75
CA ARG A 283 -3.68 4.05 6.56
C ARG A 283 -3.18 2.78 5.83
N PRO A 284 -3.18 1.60 6.46
CA PRO A 284 -2.62 0.39 5.86
C PRO A 284 -3.36 -0.04 4.60
N ALA A 285 -2.59 -0.33 3.55
CA ALA A 285 -3.09 -0.74 2.24
C ALA A 285 -2.80 -2.23 2.00
N PRO A 286 -3.81 -3.06 1.66
CA PRO A 286 -3.57 -4.49 1.46
C PRO A 286 -2.56 -4.77 0.35
N GLY A 287 -1.58 -5.62 0.66
CA GLY A 287 -0.38 -5.89 -0.14
C GLY A 287 0.91 -5.33 0.49
N TYR A 288 0.79 -4.36 1.41
CA TYR A 288 1.93 -3.89 2.19
C TYR A 288 2.30 -4.87 3.31
N PRO A 289 3.53 -4.82 3.85
CA PRO A 289 3.98 -5.76 4.87
C PRO A 289 3.11 -5.87 6.13
N ALA A 290 2.32 -4.85 6.46
CA ALA A 290 1.39 -4.86 7.61
C ALA A 290 0.09 -5.63 7.35
N CYS A 291 -0.31 -5.77 6.10
CA CYS A 291 -1.52 -6.47 5.66
C CYS A 291 -1.25 -7.09 4.29
N PRO A 292 -0.42 -8.15 4.22
CA PRO A 292 0.14 -8.61 2.96
C PRO A 292 -0.84 -9.32 2.03
N ASP A 293 -2.00 -9.78 2.52
CA ASP A 293 -3.00 -10.42 1.65
C ASP A 293 -3.65 -9.38 0.73
N HIS A 294 -3.44 -9.54 -0.57
CA HIS A 294 -4.01 -8.65 -1.56
C HIS A 294 -5.53 -8.79 -1.70
N THR A 295 -6.10 -9.95 -1.38
CA THR A 295 -7.52 -10.26 -1.59
C THR A 295 -8.45 -9.50 -0.65
N GLU A 296 -7.92 -8.94 0.46
CA GLU A 296 -8.68 -8.02 1.34
C GLU A 296 -9.17 -6.76 0.60
N LYS A 297 -8.55 -6.42 -0.55
CA LYS A 297 -9.08 -5.34 -1.42
C LYS A 297 -10.48 -5.66 -1.94
N GLN A 298 -10.83 -6.92 -2.19
CA GLN A 298 -12.15 -7.29 -2.69
C GLN A 298 -13.24 -6.90 -1.68
N LEU A 299 -13.01 -7.17 -0.39
CA LEU A 299 -13.93 -6.80 0.69
C LEU A 299 -14.12 -5.28 0.78
N LEU A 300 -13.04 -4.51 0.63
CA LEU A 300 -13.10 -3.05 0.56
C LEU A 300 -13.88 -2.58 -0.67
N TRP A 301 -13.65 -3.22 -1.83
CA TRP A 301 -14.35 -2.93 -3.07
C TRP A 301 -15.86 -3.10 -2.93
N ASP A 302 -16.29 -4.19 -2.28
CA ASP A 302 -17.68 -4.53 -2.06
C ASP A 302 -18.36 -3.55 -1.08
N VAL A 303 -17.71 -3.23 0.04
CA VAL A 303 -18.29 -2.34 1.06
C VAL A 303 -18.44 -0.91 0.55
N LEU A 304 -17.44 -0.40 -0.18
CA LEU A 304 -17.47 0.96 -0.71
C LEU A 304 -18.13 1.07 -2.09
N ASP A 305 -18.53 -0.04 -2.71
CA ASP A 305 -19.06 -0.07 -4.06
C ASP A 305 -18.11 0.62 -5.07
N VAL A 306 -16.80 0.35 -4.94
CA VAL A 306 -15.74 1.16 -5.56
C VAL A 306 -15.88 1.27 -7.07
N GLU A 307 -16.22 0.18 -7.75
CA GLU A 307 -16.34 0.16 -9.21
C GLU A 307 -17.44 1.08 -9.71
N ASN A 308 -18.63 1.05 -9.08
CA ASN A 308 -19.74 1.92 -9.47
C ASN A 308 -19.50 3.37 -9.06
N GLN A 309 -18.88 3.61 -7.91
CA GLN A 309 -18.66 4.96 -7.38
C GLN A 309 -17.54 5.72 -8.11
N THR A 310 -16.50 5.01 -8.56
CA THR A 310 -15.28 5.64 -9.09
C THR A 310 -14.89 5.18 -10.49
N GLY A 311 -15.37 4.02 -10.94
CA GLY A 311 -14.89 3.34 -12.14
C GLY A 311 -13.56 2.59 -11.96
N MET A 312 -13.00 2.54 -10.75
CA MET A 312 -11.81 1.75 -10.45
C MET A 312 -12.15 0.26 -10.40
N LYS A 313 -11.25 -0.58 -10.91
CA LYS A 313 -11.44 -2.03 -11.02
C LYS A 313 -10.33 -2.80 -10.32
N LEU A 314 -10.62 -4.04 -9.96
CA LEU A 314 -9.62 -5.03 -9.57
C LEU A 314 -9.42 -6.05 -10.70
N THR A 315 -8.17 -6.37 -10.98
CA THR A 315 -7.82 -7.55 -11.80
C THR A 315 -8.00 -8.84 -10.99
N GLU A 316 -7.87 -9.99 -11.66
CA GLU A 316 -7.86 -11.31 -11.00
C GLU A 316 -6.75 -11.45 -9.94
N SER A 317 -5.64 -10.72 -10.10
CA SER A 317 -4.54 -10.66 -9.13
C SER A 317 -4.73 -9.58 -8.06
N CYS A 318 -5.90 -8.96 -7.99
CA CYS A 318 -6.21 -7.81 -7.12
C CYS A 318 -5.30 -6.60 -7.36
N ALA A 319 -4.75 -6.44 -8.57
CA ALA A 319 -4.14 -5.18 -8.98
C ALA A 319 -5.24 -4.17 -9.31
N MET A 320 -5.01 -2.89 -9.02
CA MET A 320 -5.98 -1.83 -9.26
C MET A 320 -5.82 -1.27 -10.68
N TRP A 321 -6.95 -0.99 -11.32
CA TRP A 321 -7.02 -0.17 -12.53
C TRP A 321 -7.90 1.06 -12.28
N PRO A 322 -7.50 2.27 -12.70
CA PRO A 322 -6.22 2.63 -13.31
C PRO A 322 -5.02 2.33 -12.41
N ALA A 323 -3.81 2.20 -12.98
CA ALA A 323 -2.61 1.87 -12.21
C ALA A 323 -2.28 2.94 -11.14
N ALA A 324 -2.51 4.22 -11.47
CA ALA A 324 -2.40 5.34 -10.53
C ALA A 324 -3.62 5.36 -9.59
N SER A 325 -3.63 4.42 -8.65
CA SER A 325 -4.70 4.23 -7.67
C SER A 325 -4.13 3.77 -6.33
N VAL A 326 -4.79 4.16 -5.24
CA VAL A 326 -4.44 3.75 -3.87
C VAL A 326 -5.71 3.37 -3.14
N SER A 327 -5.69 2.28 -2.39
CA SER A 327 -6.81 1.86 -1.53
C SER A 327 -6.30 1.31 -0.21
N GLY A 328 -7.04 1.51 0.87
CA GLY A 328 -6.66 0.97 2.16
C GLY A 328 -7.68 1.23 3.24
N LEU A 329 -7.29 0.86 4.45
CA LEU A 329 -8.05 1.06 5.68
C LEU A 329 -7.53 2.30 6.42
N TYR A 330 -8.30 2.81 7.36
CA TYR A 330 -7.90 3.86 8.29
C TYR A 330 -8.12 3.39 9.73
N PHE A 331 -7.09 3.56 10.56
CA PHE A 331 -7.12 3.28 11.99
C PHE A 331 -6.86 4.58 12.75
N SER A 332 -7.71 4.87 13.75
CA SER A 332 -7.64 6.11 14.53
C SER A 332 -6.82 5.96 15.81
N HIS A 333 -6.62 4.73 16.31
CA HIS A 333 -5.99 4.50 17.60
C HIS A 333 -4.55 5.09 17.64
N PRO A 334 -4.17 5.87 18.67
CA PRO A 334 -2.87 6.57 18.72
C PRO A 334 -1.65 5.65 18.82
N GLN A 335 -1.83 4.41 19.24
CA GLN A 335 -0.75 3.40 19.26
C GLN A 335 -0.67 2.56 17.97
N SER A 336 -1.59 2.78 17.02
CA SER A 336 -1.53 2.12 15.72
C SER A 336 -0.26 2.54 14.98
N LYS A 337 0.37 1.57 14.30
CA LYS A 337 1.65 1.77 13.62
C LYS A 337 1.82 0.76 12.50
N TYR A 338 2.61 1.12 11.50
CA TYR A 338 3.07 0.17 10.50
C TYR A 338 4.05 -0.83 11.11
N PHE A 339 3.83 -2.11 10.87
CA PHE A 339 4.73 -3.20 11.21
C PHE A 339 4.76 -4.19 10.05
N ALA A 340 5.83 -4.97 9.90
CA ALA A 340 5.81 -6.10 8.98
C ALA A 340 5.30 -7.34 9.71
N VAL A 341 4.26 -8.00 9.20
CA VAL A 341 3.78 -9.30 9.71
C VAL A 341 4.95 -10.30 9.75
N GLY A 342 5.77 -10.28 8.71
CA GLY A 342 6.93 -11.16 8.58
C GLY A 342 6.54 -12.58 8.17
N LYS A 343 7.43 -13.53 8.43
CA LYS A 343 7.16 -14.94 8.12
C LYS A 343 6.11 -15.53 9.08
N ILE A 344 5.25 -16.41 8.56
CA ILE A 344 4.18 -17.08 9.30
C ILE A 344 4.25 -18.60 9.14
N ASN A 345 3.84 -19.32 10.20
CA ASN A 345 3.81 -20.77 10.25
C ASN A 345 2.50 -21.34 9.68
N LYS A 346 2.51 -22.65 9.44
CA LYS A 346 1.39 -23.40 8.87
C LYS A 346 0.13 -23.40 9.74
N ASP A 347 0.28 -23.24 11.05
CA ASP A 347 -0.85 -23.14 11.99
C ASP A 347 -1.68 -21.88 11.75
N GLN A 348 -1.03 -20.72 11.59
CA GLN A 348 -1.72 -19.47 11.25
C GLN A 348 -2.34 -19.53 9.85
N ILE A 349 -1.67 -20.15 8.87
CA ILE A 349 -2.25 -20.32 7.53
C ILE A 349 -3.54 -21.15 7.56
N LYS A 350 -3.57 -22.26 8.31
CA LYS A 350 -4.78 -23.08 8.47
C LYS A 350 -5.91 -22.31 9.15
N ASP A 351 -5.58 -21.59 10.21
CA ASP A 351 -6.53 -20.71 10.92
C ASP A 351 -7.08 -19.60 10.00
N TYR A 352 -6.20 -18.95 9.23
CA TYR A 352 -6.57 -17.91 8.27
C TYR A 352 -7.45 -18.43 7.14
N ALA A 353 -7.09 -19.57 6.55
CA ALA A 353 -7.88 -20.22 5.51
C ALA A 353 -9.29 -20.57 6.03
N SER A 354 -9.38 -21.06 7.27
CA SER A 354 -10.66 -21.32 7.92
C SER A 354 -11.48 -20.04 8.13
N ARG A 355 -10.87 -18.95 8.63
CA ARG A 355 -11.55 -17.67 8.84
C ARG A 355 -12.11 -17.08 7.53
N LYS A 356 -11.34 -17.20 6.44
CA LYS A 356 -11.74 -16.73 5.11
C LYS A 356 -12.63 -17.70 4.33
N SER A 357 -12.88 -18.89 4.86
CA SER A 357 -13.61 -19.94 4.14
C SER A 357 -12.97 -20.30 2.78
N ILE A 358 -11.64 -20.34 2.73
CA ILE A 358 -10.86 -20.74 1.54
C ILE A 358 -10.04 -22.01 1.83
N SER A 359 -9.50 -22.64 0.79
CA SER A 359 -8.59 -23.75 0.98
C SER A 359 -7.24 -23.30 1.56
N VAL A 360 -6.53 -24.21 2.22
CA VAL A 360 -5.16 -23.95 2.69
C VAL A 360 -4.23 -23.65 1.50
N ASP A 361 -4.41 -24.35 0.38
CA ASP A 361 -3.59 -24.16 -0.83
C ASP A 361 -3.80 -22.77 -1.43
N ASP A 362 -5.04 -22.26 -1.43
CA ASP A 362 -5.34 -20.90 -1.88
C ASP A 362 -4.70 -19.85 -0.94
N ALA A 363 -4.78 -20.06 0.37
CA ALA A 363 -4.11 -19.20 1.34
C ALA A 363 -2.58 -19.21 1.16
N GLU A 364 -1.97 -20.39 0.97
CA GLU A 364 -0.54 -20.55 0.70
C GLU A 364 -0.13 -19.86 -0.61
N LYS A 365 -0.99 -19.90 -1.65
CA LYS A 365 -0.74 -19.21 -2.92
C LYS A 365 -0.64 -17.70 -2.74
N TRP A 366 -1.64 -17.08 -2.12
CA TRP A 366 -1.69 -15.62 -1.91
C TRP A 366 -0.62 -15.13 -0.92
N LEU A 367 -0.31 -15.94 0.09
CA LEU A 367 0.67 -15.59 1.13
C LEU A 367 2.05 -16.23 0.90
N SER A 368 2.33 -16.76 -0.29
CA SER A 368 3.57 -17.48 -0.61
C SER A 368 4.86 -16.73 -0.23
N PRO A 369 4.99 -15.40 -0.40
CA PRO A 369 6.20 -14.68 0.01
C PRO A 369 6.40 -14.66 1.54
N TRP A 370 5.36 -14.96 2.31
CA TRP A 370 5.27 -14.81 3.76
C TRP A 370 5.34 -16.15 4.51
N LEU A 371 5.40 -17.29 3.82
CA LEU A 371 5.49 -18.61 4.46
C LEU A 371 6.88 -18.88 5.05
N ASN A 372 6.92 -19.54 6.21
CA ASN A 372 8.12 -19.95 6.94
C ASN A 372 8.52 -21.43 6.70
N TYR A 373 7.90 -22.11 5.73
CA TYR A 373 8.08 -23.54 5.46
C TYR A 373 8.08 -23.86 3.97
#